data_AF-A0A524ESB5-F1
#
_entry.id   AF-A0A524ESB5-F1
#
_cell.length_a   1.000
_cell.length_b   1.000
_cell.length_c   1.000
_cell.angle_alpha   90.00
_cell.angle_beta   90.00
_cell.angle_gamma   90.00
#
_symmetry.space_group_name_H-M   'P 1'
#
loop_
_entity.id
_entity.type
_entity.pdbx_description
1 polymer ?
#
loop_
_entity_poly.entity_id
_entity_poly.type
_entity_poly.pdbx_seq_one_letter_code
_entity_poly.pdbx_strand_id
1 'polypeptide(L)'
;MTEPGFIPRTSILGICGTSYGLQLGEINNFLCIVVYRGKEVINFKKFDNITLNSIEDANYIVGWVNRNLLFFTNVMQISKTVRILIDQINSSTQCSA
;
A
#
# COMPACT_ATOMS: atom_id res chain seq x y z
N MET A 1 -2.48 14.37 7.07
CA MET A 1 -1.42 13.93 7.99
C MET A 1 -1.47 12.42 8.03
N THR A 2 -0.32 11.74 7.96
CA THR A 2 -0.26 10.30 8.17
C THR A 2 -0.65 10.00 9.63
N GLU A 3 -1.41 8.93 9.87
CA GLU A 3 -1.89 8.56 11.21
C GLU A 3 -0.75 8.56 12.25
N PRO A 4 -0.98 9.06 13.48
CA PRO A 4 0.02 9.05 14.53
C PRO A 4 0.47 7.62 14.82
N GLY A 5 1.78 7.37 14.75
CA GLY A 5 2.37 6.03 14.93
C GLY A 5 2.50 5.21 13.65
N PHE A 6 2.24 5.77 12.47
CA PHE A 6 2.57 5.13 11.19
C PHE A 6 4.08 5.04 10.96
N ILE A 7 4.57 3.81 10.84
CA ILE A 7 5.96 3.51 10.49
C ILE A 7 5.97 3.09 9.01
N PRO A 8 6.52 3.91 8.10
CA PRO A 8 6.61 3.54 6.70
C PRO A 8 7.57 2.36 6.52
N ARG A 9 7.11 1.31 5.84
CA ARG A 9 7.94 0.15 5.46
C ARG A 9 8.38 0.21 4.00
N THR A 10 7.73 1.02 3.18
CA THR A 10 8.06 1.22 1.78
C THR A 10 8.24 2.68 1.42
N SER A 11 8.82 2.91 0.24
CA SER A 11 8.74 4.22 -0.41
C SER A 11 7.30 4.50 -0.88
N ILE A 12 6.99 5.77 -1.16
CA ILE A 12 5.75 6.15 -1.84
C ILE A 12 5.91 5.79 -3.32
N LEU A 13 5.02 4.94 -3.84
CA LEU A 13 5.03 4.53 -5.24
C LEU A 13 3.80 5.06 -5.96
N GLY A 14 4.02 5.79 -7.06
CA GLY A 14 2.95 6.31 -7.90
C GLY A 14 2.18 5.19 -8.62
N ILE A 15 0.88 5.37 -8.79
CA ILE A 15 0.06 4.53 -9.67
C ILE A 15 0.10 5.16 -11.06
N CYS A 16 0.68 4.43 -12.01
CA CYS A 16 0.85 4.90 -13.38
C CYS A 16 -0.49 5.33 -14.02
N GLY A 17 -0.48 6.50 -14.68
CA GLY A 17 -1.68 7.08 -15.27
C GLY A 17 -2.56 7.86 -14.30
N THR A 18 -2.12 8.08 -13.06
CA THR A 18 -2.87 8.88 -12.07
C THR A 18 -1.97 9.80 -11.24
N SER A 19 -2.60 10.73 -10.51
CA SER A 19 -1.93 11.56 -9.50
C SER A 19 -1.81 10.88 -8.12
N TYR A 20 -2.14 9.58 -8.04
CA TYR A 20 -2.19 8.84 -6.79
C TYR A 20 -0.88 8.11 -6.50
N GLY A 21 -0.53 8.04 -5.22
CA GLY A 21 0.58 7.25 -4.71
C GLY A 21 0.11 6.30 -3.61
N LEU A 22 0.82 5.20 -3.44
CA LEU A 22 0.59 4.23 -2.38
C LEU A 22 1.85 4.07 -1.55
N GLN A 23 1.68 3.85 -0.26
CA GLN A 23 2.75 3.47 0.65
C GLN A 23 2.23 2.41 1.61
N LEU A 24 3.02 1.36 1.83
CA LEU A 24 2.77 0.39 2.86
C LEU A 24 3.61 0.71 4.09
N GLY A 25 3.05 0.40 5.25
CA GLY A 25 3.72 0.56 6.52
C GLY A 25 2.98 -0.22 7.59
N GLU A 26 3.26 0.12 8.84
CA GLU A 26 2.65 -0.54 9.98
C GLU A 26 2.24 0.46 11.05
N ILE A 27 1.21 0.09 11.81
CA ILE A 27 0.79 0.76 13.04
C ILE A 27 0.53 -0.33 14.07
N ASN A 28 1.21 -0.27 15.22
CA ASN A 28 1.02 -1.23 16.32
C ASN A 28 1.10 -2.71 15.86
N ASN A 29 2.08 -3.05 15.01
CA ASN A 29 2.26 -4.37 14.37
C ASN A 29 1.18 -4.79 13.37
N PHE A 30 0.30 -3.89 12.94
CA PHE A 30 -0.67 -4.16 11.89
C PHE A 30 -0.24 -3.53 10.58
N LEU A 31 -0.37 -4.29 9.49
CA LEU A 31 -0.11 -3.79 8.15
C LEU A 31 -1.09 -2.66 7.82
N CYS A 32 -0.58 -1.60 7.23
CA CYS A 32 -1.35 -0.44 6.85
C CYS A 32 -0.98 0.02 5.43
N ILE A 33 -1.97 0.56 4.70
CA ILE A 33 -1.76 1.26 3.44
C ILE A 33 -2.20 2.71 3.56
N VAL A 34 -1.38 3.60 3.02
CA VAL A 34 -1.67 5.02 2.89
C VAL A 34 -1.81 5.32 1.41
N VAL A 35 -2.90 6.01 1.05
CA VAL A 35 -3.14 6.52 -0.29
C VAL A 35 -2.86 8.01 -0.29
N TYR A 36 -2.01 8.43 -1.20
CA TYR A 36 -1.60 9.82 -1.41
C TYR A 36 -2.21 10.38 -2.69
N ARG A 37 -2.48 11.68 -2.69
CA ARG A 37 -2.66 12.48 -3.90
C ARG A 37 -1.66 13.62 -3.86
N GLY A 38 -0.60 13.54 -4.67
CA GLY A 38 0.55 14.43 -4.52
C GLY A 38 1.19 14.27 -3.13
N LYS A 39 1.14 15.31 -2.31
CA LYS A 39 1.67 15.31 -0.93
C LYS A 39 0.62 15.05 0.14
N GLU A 40 -0.65 14.99 -0.23
CA GLU A 40 -1.75 14.86 0.72
C GLU A 40 -2.13 13.39 0.91
N VAL A 41 -2.39 13.01 2.16
CA VAL A 41 -2.98 11.72 2.49
C VAL A 41 -4.48 11.83 2.26
N ILE A 42 -5.00 11.02 1.35
CA ILE A 42 -6.43 11.03 0.99
C ILE A 42 -7.19 9.85 1.59
N ASN A 43 -6.50 8.75 1.87
CA ASN A 43 -7.12 7.58 2.46
C ASN A 43 -6.08 6.75 3.21
N PHE A 44 -6.56 6.00 4.18
CA PHE A 44 -5.76 5.18 5.06
C PHE A 44 -6.55 3.93 5.42
N LYS A 45 -5.88 2.77 5.42
CA LYS A 45 -6.47 1.53 5.88
C LYS A 45 -5.48 0.72 6.68
N LYS A 46 -5.91 0.39 7.89
CA LYS A 46 -5.33 -0.66 8.71
C LYS A 46 -5.94 -2.01 8.31
N PHE A 47 -5.09 -3.01 8.18
CA PHE A 47 -5.46 -4.38 7.88
C PHE A 47 -5.21 -5.26 9.11
N ASP A 48 -6.26 -5.96 9.53
CA ASP A 48 -6.16 -6.94 10.61
C ASP A 48 -5.88 -8.32 9.99
N ASN A 49 -4.89 -9.05 10.52
CA ASN A 49 -4.55 -10.43 10.13
C ASN A 49 -4.17 -10.65 8.65
N ILE A 50 -3.46 -9.71 8.01
CA ILE A 50 -2.93 -9.91 6.66
C ILE A 50 -1.50 -10.44 6.69
N THR A 51 -1.23 -11.47 5.88
CA THR A 51 0.11 -11.99 5.63
C THR A 51 0.52 -11.66 4.19
N LEU A 52 1.50 -10.77 4.03
CA LEU A 52 1.97 -10.28 2.73
C LEU A 52 2.54 -11.35 1.76
N ASN A 53 2.60 -12.61 2.19
CA ASN A 53 3.01 -13.75 1.38
C ASN A 53 1.83 -14.42 0.64
N SER A 54 0.58 -14.05 0.92
CA SER A 54 -0.60 -14.60 0.26
C SER A 54 -1.05 -13.76 -0.95
N ILE A 55 -1.35 -14.42 -2.06
CA ILE A 55 -1.94 -13.79 -3.24
C ILE A 55 -3.34 -13.24 -2.92
N GLU A 56 -4.09 -13.90 -2.04
CA GLU A 56 -5.44 -13.47 -1.63
C GLU A 56 -5.39 -12.14 -0.89
N ASP A 57 -4.41 -11.99 -0.01
CA ASP A 57 -4.18 -10.75 0.75
C ASP A 57 -3.73 -9.60 -0.15
N ALA A 58 -2.83 -9.88 -1.09
CA ALA A 58 -2.44 -8.89 -2.10
C ALA A 58 -3.64 -8.43 -2.94
N ASN A 59 -4.52 -9.35 -3.34
CA ASN A 59 -5.74 -9.03 -4.07
C ASN A 59 -6.74 -8.26 -3.21
N TYR A 60 -6.82 -8.54 -1.91
CA TYR A 60 -7.65 -7.78 -0.97
C TYR A 60 -7.21 -6.32 -0.88
N ILE A 61 -5.90 -6.07 -0.76
CA ILE A 61 -5.33 -4.71 -0.77
C ILE A 61 -5.67 -4.00 -2.08
N VAL A 62 -5.45 -4.66 -3.23
CA VAL A 62 -5.77 -4.11 -4.55
C VAL A 62 -7.26 -3.76 -4.68
N GLY A 63 -8.14 -4.66 -4.22
CA GLY A 63 -9.59 -4.43 -4.25
C GLY A 63 -10.02 -3.26 -3.37
N TRP A 64 -9.43 -3.13 -2.18
CA TRP A 64 -9.67 -1.98 -1.31
C TRP A 64 -9.19 -0.68 -1.96
N VAL A 65 -7.99 -0.65 -2.52
CA VAL A 65 -7.45 0.53 -3.22
C VAL A 65 -8.33 0.92 -4.40
N ASN A 66 -8.73 -0.05 -5.23
CA ASN A 66 -9.57 0.21 -6.39
C ASN A 66 -10.95 0.79 -6.02
N ARG A 67 -11.53 0.34 -4.90
CA ARG A 67 -12.81 0.89 -4.39
C ARG A 67 -12.69 2.33 -3.90
N ASN A 68 -11.53 2.70 -3.38
CA ASN A 68 -11.29 3.99 -2.73
C ASN A 68 -10.64 5.02 -3.65
N LEU A 69 -10.20 4.61 -4.83
CA LEU A 69 -9.71 5.49 -5.89
C LEU A 69 -10.82 5.83 -6.88
N LEU A 70 -10.63 6.92 -7.63
CA LEU A 70 -11.55 7.32 -8.70
C LEU A 70 -11.65 6.25 -9.79
N PHE A 71 -12.82 6.19 -10.42
CA PHE A 71 -13.26 5.20 -11.41
C PHE A 71 -12.30 4.99 -12.61
N PHE A 72 -11.44 5.96 -12.91
CA PHE A 72 -10.49 5.91 -14.04
C PHE A 72 -9.20 5.14 -13.75
N THR A 73 -9.00 4.65 -12.52
CA THR A 73 -7.74 3.99 -12.15
C THR A 73 -7.71 2.56 -12.70
N ASN A 74 -6.68 2.23 -13.46
CA ASN A 74 -6.53 0.90 -14.05
C ASN A 74 -6.13 -0.13 -12.97
N VAL A 75 -6.98 -1.13 -12.73
CA VAL A 75 -6.77 -2.22 -11.75
C VAL A 75 -5.42 -2.93 -11.94
N MET A 76 -4.98 -3.13 -13.19
CA MET A 76 -3.69 -3.74 -13.48
C MET A 76 -2.53 -2.90 -12.95
N GLN A 77 -2.63 -1.57 -13.08
CA GLN A 77 -1.60 -0.66 -12.56
C GLN A 77 -1.58 -0.66 -11.04
N ILE A 78 -2.76 -0.64 -10.40
CA ILE A 78 -2.88 -0.79 -8.94
C ILE A 78 -2.21 -2.10 -8.49
N SER A 79 -2.52 -3.21 -9.16
CA SER A 79 -1.96 -4.52 -8.82
C SER A 79 -0.44 -4.57 -8.95
N LYS A 80 0.12 -3.99 -10.02
CA LYS A 80 1.58 -3.88 -10.20
C LYS A 80 2.22 -3.03 -9.10
N THR A 81 1.66 -1.85 -8.82
CA THR A 81 2.16 -0.96 -7.76
C THR A 81 2.13 -1.67 -6.40
N VAL A 82 1.03 -2.32 -6.03
CA VAL A 82 0.91 -3.05 -4.77
C VAL A 82 1.93 -4.19 -4.69
N ARG A 83 2.12 -4.98 -5.74
CA ARG A 83 3.14 -6.06 -5.75
C ARG A 83 4.55 -5.54 -5.52
N ILE A 84 4.94 -4.45 -6.18
CA ILE A 84 6.26 -3.83 -5.98
C ILE A 84 6.43 -3.40 -4.52
N LEU A 85 5.40 -2.82 -3.91
CA LEU A 85 5.45 -2.41 -2.50
C LEU A 85 5.59 -3.61 -1.56
N ILE A 86 4.90 -4.72 -1.84
CA ILE A 86 5.03 -5.96 -1.08
C ILE A 86 6.45 -6.53 -1.22
N ASP A 87 7.01 -6.53 -2.42
CA ASP A 87 8.39 -6.98 -2.67
C ASP A 87 9.42 -6.10 -1.93
N GLN A 88 9.18 -4.79 -1.80
CA GLN A 88 10.01 -3.89 -0.99
C GLN A 88 10.01 -4.28 0.49
N ILE A 89 8.85 -4.64 1.04
CA ILE A 89 8.76 -5.11 2.44
C ILE A 89 9.54 -6.41 2.61
N ASN A 90 9.32 -7.37 1.72
CA ASN A 90 9.96 -8.68 1.79
C ASN A 90 11.48 -8.59 1.63
N SER A 91 11.97 -7.77 0.70
CA SER A 91 13.41 -7.54 0.52
C SER A 91 14.06 -6.80 1.69
N SER A 92 13.39 -5.80 2.28
CA SER A 92 13.89 -5.10 3.47
C SER A 92 14.01 -6.02 4.70
N THR A 93 13.16 -7.04 4.79
CA THR A 93 13.17 -8.03 5.87
C THR A 93 14.38 -8.98 5.75
N GLN A 94 14.87 -9.25 4.54
CA GLN A 94 16.01 -10.15 4.30
C GLN A 94 17.39 -9.53 4.62
N CYS A 95 17.52 -8.20 4.62
CA CYS A 95 18.80 -7.54 4.96
C CYS A 95 19.03 -7.31 6.46
N SER A 96 18.09 -7.73 7.32
CA SER A 96 18.16 -7.52 8.79
C SER A 96 18.50 -8.80 9.57
N ALA A 97 19.02 -9.84 8.90
CA ALA A 97 19.40 -11.12 9.49
C ALA A 97 20.92 -11.33 9.49
#